data_AF-A0A368VVZ0-F1
#
_entry.id   AF-A0A368VVZ0-F1
#
_cell.length_a   1.000
_cell.length_b   1.000
_cell.length_c   1.000
_cell.angle_alpha   90.00
_cell.angle_beta   90.00
_cell.angle_gamma   90.00
#
_symmetry.space_group_name_H-M   'P 1'
#
loop_
_entity.id
_entity.type
_entity.pdbx_description
1 polymer ?
#
loop_
_entity_poly.entity_id
_entity_poly.type
_entity_poly.pdbx_seq_one_letter_code
_entity_poly.pdbx_strand_id
1 'polypeptide(L)'
;MALRKTARSRRLGGQIRRLREDAQLNQESMAERINAAGTIRRMSASHLSRVESGLSRIEPDQLDCFITALKVSEATAAQLKELQRRANEKGYWQEYRDIVPEPVEMLAELGEDAITARSFDYAFIQGLLQTRAYAEEVVNNARAFVRPIDIDRLVELRMQRQKRLNDPGFEGLTAVMTEDVLRRVVGSPALMRAQLQHLNEVARDAKVTIHIYPHTAGALPGADNLVIFTFPHEDDGEAVFVDSDTASRIYEHERDPIRQCTYTFDAALARSLPARESLDLIAAVEKEYR
;
A
#
# COMPACT_ATOMS: atom_id res chain seq x y z
N MET A 1 11.11 -21.10 12.07
CA MET A 1 11.21 -20.14 10.95
C MET A 1 10.65 -18.82 11.47
N ALA A 2 11.45 -17.74 11.49
CA ALA A 2 10.96 -16.45 11.99
C ALA A 2 9.76 -16.00 11.13
N LEU A 3 8.67 -15.58 11.79
CA LEU A 3 7.51 -15.05 11.08
C LEU A 3 7.95 -13.79 10.33
N ARG A 4 7.81 -13.77 9.00
CA ARG A 4 8.06 -12.55 8.21
C ARG A 4 7.04 -11.50 8.67
N LYS A 5 7.52 -10.30 8.98
CA LYS A 5 6.74 -9.18 9.45
C LYS A 5 5.69 -8.84 8.38
N THR A 6 4.40 -8.78 8.72
CA THR A 6 3.34 -8.40 7.76
C THR A 6 2.85 -6.99 8.08
N ALA A 7 2.31 -6.28 7.09
CA ALA A 7 1.76 -4.94 7.29
C ALA A 7 0.62 -4.94 8.32
N ARG A 8 -0.29 -5.92 8.26
CA ARG A 8 -1.36 -6.12 9.26
C ARG A 8 -0.83 -6.32 10.67
N SER A 9 0.21 -7.15 10.83
CA SER A 9 0.83 -7.41 12.14
C SER A 9 1.46 -6.13 12.71
N ARG A 10 2.07 -5.29 11.87
CA ARG A 10 2.63 -4.00 12.30
C ARG A 10 1.57 -2.97 12.64
N ARG A 11 0.50 -2.89 11.86
CA ARG A 11 -0.63 -2.00 12.16
C ARG A 11 -1.31 -2.37 13.47
N LEU A 12 -1.58 -3.65 13.70
CA LEU A 12 -2.09 -4.15 14.99
C LEU A 12 -1.12 -3.82 16.14
N GLY A 13 0.17 -4.12 15.98
CA GLY A 13 1.19 -3.82 16.98
C GLY A 13 1.30 -2.33 17.30
N GLY A 14 1.20 -1.47 16.28
CA GLY A 14 1.19 -0.02 16.41
C GLY A 14 -0.01 0.50 17.19
N GLN A 15 -1.21 -0.04 16.95
CA GLN A 15 -2.41 0.32 17.74
C GLN A 15 -2.31 -0.15 19.18
N ILE A 16 -1.86 -1.38 19.42
CA ILE A 16 -1.62 -1.91 20.78
C ILE A 16 -0.62 -1.01 21.52
N ARG A 17 0.47 -0.64 20.85
CA ARG A 17 1.49 0.27 21.40
C ARG A 17 0.89 1.63 21.75
N ARG A 18 0.12 2.22 20.83
CA ARG A 18 -0.52 3.52 21.02
C ARG A 18 -1.45 3.51 22.22
N LEU A 19 -2.38 2.55 22.30
CA LEU A 19 -3.30 2.41 23.42
C LEU A 19 -2.57 2.20 24.76
N ARG A 20 -1.46 1.46 24.75
CA ARG A 20 -0.61 1.31 25.94
C ARG A 20 0.05 2.62 26.35
N GLU A 21 0.60 3.37 25.39
CA GLU A 21 1.29 4.64 25.62
C GLU A 21 0.30 5.74 26.07
N ASP A 22 -0.91 5.77 25.52
CA ASP A 22 -2.00 6.68 25.93
C ASP A 22 -2.46 6.40 27.37
N ALA A 23 -2.43 5.12 27.78
CA ALA A 23 -2.64 4.70 29.17
C ALA A 23 -1.41 4.94 30.07
N GLN A 24 -0.33 5.51 29.55
CA GLN A 24 0.93 5.79 30.25
C GLN A 24 1.59 4.55 30.87
N LEU A 25 1.43 3.39 30.22
CA LEU A 25 2.01 2.13 30.69
C LEU A 25 3.27 1.77 29.91
N ASN A 26 4.26 1.19 30.60
CA ASN A 26 5.35 0.49 29.93
C ASN A 26 4.94 -0.98 29.63
N GLN A 27 5.80 -1.70 28.90
CA GLN A 27 5.52 -3.08 28.48
C GLN A 27 5.41 -4.06 29.66
N GLU A 28 6.17 -3.85 30.74
CA GLU A 28 6.13 -4.68 31.94
C GLU A 28 4.79 -4.54 32.67
N SER A 29 4.39 -3.31 32.97
CA SER A 29 3.12 -3.01 33.63
C SER A 29 1.91 -3.46 32.80
N MET A 30 2.00 -3.36 31.47
CA MET A 30 0.93 -3.84 30.59
C MET A 30 0.84 -5.37 30.60
N ALA A 31 1.97 -6.07 30.54
CA ALA A 31 2.01 -7.53 30.62
C ALA A 31 1.47 -8.04 31.97
N GLU A 32 1.80 -7.38 33.08
CA GLU A 32 1.25 -7.68 34.40
C GLU A 32 -0.28 -7.53 34.43
N ARG A 33 -0.83 -6.44 33.88
CA ARG A 33 -2.28 -6.22 33.82
C ARG A 33 -2.99 -7.28 32.99
N ILE A 34 -2.42 -7.70 31.86
CA ILE A 34 -2.99 -8.75 31.02
C ILE A 34 -2.98 -10.10 31.72
N ASN A 35 -1.89 -10.41 32.42
CA ASN A 35 -1.79 -11.64 33.19
C ASN A 35 -2.75 -11.66 34.39
N ALA A 36 -2.98 -10.50 35.01
CA ALA A 36 -3.95 -10.35 36.10
C ALA A 36 -5.40 -10.45 35.63
N ALA A 37 -5.69 -10.12 34.36
CA ALA A 37 -7.03 -10.19 33.76
C ALA A 37 -7.52 -11.62 33.45
N GLY A 38 -6.74 -12.66 33.80
CA GLY A 38 -7.18 -14.05 33.71
C GLY A 38 -6.89 -14.75 32.39
N THR A 39 -5.89 -14.28 31.61
CA THR A 39 -5.45 -14.97 30.39
C THR A 39 -5.03 -16.42 30.67
N ILE A 40 -5.42 -17.35 29.79
CA ILE A 40 -4.96 -18.75 29.84
C ILE A 40 -3.46 -18.81 29.48
N ARG A 41 -3.01 -17.94 28.56
CA ARG A 41 -1.62 -17.85 28.13
C ARG A 41 -0.97 -16.57 28.64
N ARG A 42 0.02 -16.74 29.53
CA ARG A 42 0.80 -15.61 30.05
C ARG A 42 1.50 -14.85 28.93
N MET A 43 1.48 -13.53 29.02
CA MET A 43 2.25 -12.64 28.16
C MET A 43 3.43 -12.04 28.94
N SER A 44 4.63 -12.09 28.36
CA SER A 44 5.81 -11.40 28.90
C SER A 44 5.98 -10.03 28.26
N ALA A 45 6.70 -9.12 28.92
CA ALA A 45 7.05 -7.82 28.34
C ALA A 45 7.82 -7.97 27.01
N SER A 46 8.70 -8.97 26.91
CA SER A 46 9.44 -9.27 25.68
C SER A 46 8.52 -9.77 24.56
N HIS A 47 7.54 -10.63 24.86
CA HIS A 47 6.54 -11.06 23.88
C HIS A 47 5.67 -9.87 23.43
N LEU A 48 5.19 -9.06 24.37
CA LEU A 48 4.42 -7.84 24.06
C LEU A 48 5.23 -6.89 23.17
N SER A 49 6.51 -6.67 23.47
CA SER A 49 7.40 -5.84 22.64
C SER A 49 7.53 -6.36 21.20
N ARG A 50 7.60 -7.67 21.04
CA ARG A 50 7.61 -8.31 19.71
C ARG A 50 6.26 -8.21 19.01
N VAL A 51 5.15 -8.29 19.74
CA VAL A 51 3.78 -8.06 19.21
C VAL A 51 3.64 -6.61 18.72
N GLU A 52 4.02 -5.64 19.55
CA GLU A 52 4.00 -4.21 19.21
C GLU A 52 4.86 -3.88 18.00
N SER A 53 5.95 -4.63 17.82
CA SER A 53 6.81 -4.52 16.65
C SER A 53 6.31 -5.30 15.44
N GLY A 54 5.20 -6.04 15.52
CA GLY A 54 4.69 -6.90 14.43
C GLY A 54 5.54 -8.14 14.15
N LEU A 55 6.48 -8.50 15.03
CA LEU A 55 7.38 -9.64 14.92
C LEU A 55 6.84 -10.92 15.59
N SER A 56 5.70 -10.82 16.28
CA SER A 56 5.02 -11.94 16.91
C SER A 56 3.52 -11.73 16.86
N ARG A 57 2.78 -12.84 16.78
CA ARG A 57 1.33 -12.82 16.83
C ARG A 57 0.86 -12.63 18.27
N ILE A 58 -0.28 -11.98 18.41
CA ILE A 58 -1.05 -11.95 19.65
C ILE A 58 -2.22 -12.91 19.50
N GLU A 59 -2.35 -13.82 20.46
CA GLU A 59 -3.43 -14.81 20.47
C GLU A 59 -4.77 -14.13 20.82
N PRO A 60 -5.92 -14.66 20.37
CA PRO A 60 -7.22 -14.03 20.62
C PRO A 60 -7.50 -13.79 22.11
N ASP A 61 -7.15 -14.74 22.97
CA ASP A 61 -7.32 -14.66 24.43
C ASP A 61 -6.45 -13.56 25.04
N GLN A 62 -5.21 -13.43 24.58
CA GLN A 62 -4.30 -12.36 24.99
C GLN A 62 -4.82 -10.98 24.56
N LEU A 63 -5.39 -10.88 23.36
CA LEU A 63 -5.99 -9.64 22.86
C LEU A 63 -7.25 -9.26 23.64
N ASP A 64 -8.12 -10.22 23.96
CA ASP A 64 -9.30 -9.99 24.79
C ASP A 64 -8.93 -9.48 26.19
N CYS A 65 -7.87 -10.04 26.77
CA CYS A 65 -7.34 -9.57 28.05
C CYS A 65 -6.73 -8.16 27.94
N PHE A 66 -6.04 -7.83 26.84
CA PHE A 66 -5.55 -6.48 26.56
C PHE A 66 -6.71 -5.46 26.49
N ILE A 67 -7.74 -5.78 25.71
CA ILE A 67 -8.95 -4.96 25.55
C ILE A 67 -9.63 -4.72 26.90
N THR A 68 -9.78 -5.78 27.69
CA THR A 68 -10.40 -5.72 29.03
C THR A 68 -9.56 -4.90 30.01
N ALA A 69 -8.24 -5.11 30.02
CA ALA A 69 -7.31 -4.44 30.94
C ALA A 69 -7.24 -2.92 30.72
N LEU A 70 -7.37 -2.46 29.47
CA LEU A 70 -7.40 -1.04 29.13
C LEU A 70 -8.81 -0.45 29.04
N LYS A 71 -9.86 -1.26 29.19
CA LYS A 71 -11.27 -0.85 29.01
C LYS A 71 -11.48 -0.16 27.66
N VAL A 72 -10.91 -0.74 26.62
CA VAL A 72 -11.01 -0.23 25.25
C VAL A 72 -12.48 -0.18 24.82
N SER A 73 -12.86 0.84 24.06
CA SER A 73 -14.23 0.99 23.55
C SER A 73 -14.64 -0.22 22.70
N GLU A 74 -15.93 -0.52 22.61
CA GLU A 74 -16.43 -1.64 21.81
C GLU A 74 -16.05 -1.49 20.32
N ALA A 75 -16.11 -0.26 19.79
CA ALA A 75 -15.71 0.04 18.42
C ALA A 75 -14.22 -0.28 18.17
N THR A 76 -13.32 0.25 18.99
CA THR A 76 -11.88 -0.01 18.86
C THR A 76 -11.54 -1.48 19.13
N ALA A 77 -12.25 -2.14 20.05
CA ALA A 77 -12.09 -3.56 20.32
C ALA A 77 -12.44 -4.42 19.09
N ALA A 78 -13.53 -4.09 18.38
CA ALA A 78 -13.92 -4.77 17.15
C ALA A 78 -12.85 -4.59 16.05
N GLN A 79 -12.29 -3.38 15.92
CA GLN A 79 -11.21 -3.08 14.98
C GLN A 79 -9.94 -3.90 15.26
N LEU A 80 -9.49 -3.93 16.51
CA LEU A 80 -8.31 -4.71 16.92
C LEU A 80 -8.49 -6.21 16.63
N LYS A 81 -9.69 -6.74 16.91
CA LYS A 81 -10.04 -8.14 16.64
C LYS A 81 -10.04 -8.44 15.14
N GLU A 82 -10.57 -7.53 14.32
CA GLU A 82 -10.54 -7.70 12.87
C GLU A 82 -9.11 -7.65 12.32
N LEU A 83 -8.28 -6.70 12.74
CA LEU A 83 -6.87 -6.65 12.36
C LEU A 83 -6.12 -7.93 12.78
N GLN A 84 -6.39 -8.44 13.99
CA GLN A 84 -5.80 -9.68 14.47
C GLN A 84 -6.23 -10.89 13.63
N ARG A 85 -7.51 -10.97 13.26
CA ARG A 85 -8.05 -12.02 12.40
C ARG A 85 -7.38 -11.96 11.03
N ARG A 86 -7.32 -10.78 10.41
CA ARG A 86 -6.71 -10.55 9.09
C ARG A 86 -5.20 -10.78 9.08
N ALA A 87 -4.49 -10.42 10.15
CA ALA A 87 -3.05 -10.69 10.28
C ALA A 87 -2.71 -12.20 10.26
N ASN A 88 -3.69 -13.05 10.59
CA ASN A 88 -3.56 -14.50 10.54
C ASN A 88 -3.95 -15.12 9.19
N GLU A 89 -4.55 -14.36 8.28
CA GLU A 89 -4.95 -14.84 6.96
C GLU A 89 -3.76 -15.09 6.02
N LYS A 90 -3.94 -16.04 5.10
CA LYS A 90 -3.00 -16.28 4.01
C LYS A 90 -3.40 -15.44 2.81
N GLY A 91 -2.71 -14.33 2.59
CA GLY A 91 -2.87 -13.52 1.38
C GLY A 91 -2.21 -14.17 0.16
N TYR A 92 -2.72 -13.90 -1.05
CA TYR A 92 -2.20 -14.45 -2.31
C TYR A 92 -0.73 -14.08 -2.56
N TRP A 93 -0.28 -12.92 -2.08
CA TRP A 93 1.11 -12.46 -2.19
C TRP A 93 2.12 -13.38 -1.49
N GLN A 94 1.67 -14.20 -0.53
CA GLN A 94 2.55 -15.10 0.20
C GLN A 94 3.17 -16.17 -0.73
N GLU A 95 2.53 -16.47 -1.85
CA GLU A 95 3.03 -17.38 -2.90
C GLU A 95 4.19 -16.80 -3.70
N TYR A 96 4.48 -15.51 -3.55
CA TYR A 96 5.52 -14.78 -4.30
C TYR A 96 6.71 -14.37 -3.40
N ARG A 97 6.72 -14.78 -2.12
CA ARG A 97 7.74 -14.38 -1.12
C ARG A 97 9.17 -14.70 -1.52
N ASP A 98 9.36 -15.74 -2.32
CA ASP A 98 10.65 -16.21 -2.83
C ASP A 98 11.19 -15.32 -3.96
N ILE A 99 10.36 -14.47 -4.56
CA ILE A 99 10.73 -13.62 -5.70
C ILE A 99 10.51 -12.13 -5.48
N VAL A 100 9.84 -11.72 -4.39
CA VAL A 100 9.66 -10.30 -4.06
C VAL A 100 10.32 -9.86 -2.74
N PRO A 101 10.92 -8.66 -2.71
CA PRO A 101 11.30 -8.00 -1.46
C PRO A 101 10.13 -7.82 -0.50
N GLU A 102 10.43 -7.73 0.80
CA GLU A 102 9.41 -7.58 1.86
C GLU A 102 8.50 -6.35 1.68
N PRO A 103 9.01 -5.17 1.29
CA PRO A 103 8.14 -4.02 1.04
C PRO A 103 7.12 -4.23 -0.10
N VAL A 104 7.47 -5.01 -1.13
CA VAL A 104 6.56 -5.31 -2.26
C VAL A 104 5.47 -6.29 -1.82
N GLU A 105 5.79 -7.23 -0.94
CA GLU A 105 4.79 -8.08 -0.28
C GLU A 105 3.80 -7.22 0.52
N MET A 106 4.31 -6.28 1.30
CA MET A 106 3.49 -5.38 2.12
C MET A 106 2.67 -4.41 1.28
N LEU A 107 3.18 -3.97 0.14
CA LEU A 107 2.40 -3.18 -0.82
C LEU A 107 1.15 -3.94 -1.30
N ALA A 108 1.27 -5.24 -1.56
CA ALA A 108 0.12 -6.07 -1.93
C ALA A 108 -0.86 -6.22 -0.75
N GLU A 109 -0.35 -6.47 0.45
CA GLU A 109 -1.15 -6.58 1.67
C GLU A 109 -1.91 -5.28 2.02
N LEU A 110 -1.24 -4.12 1.94
CA LEU A 110 -1.86 -2.82 2.19
C LEU A 110 -2.90 -2.49 1.12
N GLY A 111 -2.60 -2.75 -0.15
CA GLY A 111 -3.53 -2.52 -1.25
C GLY A 111 -4.82 -3.35 -1.14
N GLU A 112 -4.72 -4.58 -0.63
CA GLU A 112 -5.88 -5.45 -0.36
C GLU A 112 -6.77 -4.90 0.77
N ASP A 113 -6.16 -4.24 1.76
CA ASP A 113 -6.86 -3.78 2.97
C ASP A 113 -7.39 -2.34 2.87
N ALA A 114 -6.82 -1.54 1.98
CA ALA A 114 -7.09 -0.11 1.87
C ALA A 114 -8.45 0.17 1.21
N ILE A 115 -9.17 1.18 1.71
CA ILE A 115 -10.39 1.69 1.05
C ILE A 115 -10.07 2.67 -0.05
N THR A 116 -9.03 3.50 0.10
CA THR A 116 -8.55 4.35 -0.99
C THR A 116 -7.04 4.21 -1.17
N ALA A 117 -6.58 4.47 -2.39
CA ALA A 117 -5.18 4.62 -2.72
C ALA A 117 -4.96 5.95 -3.45
N ARG A 118 -3.87 6.64 -3.11
CA ARG A 118 -3.43 7.87 -3.80
C ARG A 118 -2.00 7.67 -4.24
N SER A 119 -1.71 7.72 -5.53
CA SER A 119 -0.35 7.48 -6.03
C SER A 119 0.23 8.67 -6.77
N PHE A 120 1.55 8.83 -6.66
CA PHE A 120 2.34 9.70 -7.52
C PHE A 120 3.39 8.85 -8.22
N ASP A 121 3.31 8.79 -9.56
CA ASP A 121 4.15 7.94 -10.40
C ASP A 121 4.80 8.79 -11.51
N TYR A 122 6.14 8.87 -11.54
CA TYR A 122 6.84 9.79 -12.45
C TYR A 122 7.60 9.11 -13.61
N ALA A 123 7.84 7.80 -13.52
CA ALA A 123 8.66 7.07 -14.48
C ALA A 123 7.84 6.10 -15.37
N PHE A 124 6.80 5.50 -14.80
CA PHE A 124 5.95 4.52 -15.47
C PHE A 124 4.49 4.74 -15.08
N ILE A 125 3.57 4.28 -15.93
CA ILE A 125 2.15 4.23 -15.58
C ILE A 125 1.96 3.43 -14.30
N GLN A 126 1.10 3.92 -13.40
CA GLN A 126 0.73 3.23 -12.16
C GLN A 126 0.42 1.75 -12.44
N GLY A 127 1.13 0.85 -11.77
CA GLY A 127 0.98 -0.61 -11.83
C GLY A 127 -0.44 -1.18 -11.78
N LEU A 128 -1.39 -0.57 -11.04
CA LEU A 128 -2.81 -0.99 -11.05
C LEU A 128 -3.54 -0.63 -12.36
N LEU A 129 -3.00 0.31 -13.13
CA LEU A 129 -3.54 0.80 -14.40
C LEU A 129 -2.78 0.24 -15.61
N GLN A 130 -1.83 -0.67 -15.39
CA GLN A 130 -1.06 -1.30 -16.47
C GLN A 130 -1.84 -2.45 -17.10
N THR A 131 -1.78 -2.54 -18.42
CA THR A 131 -2.07 -3.77 -19.16
C THR A 131 -1.00 -4.81 -18.87
N ARG A 132 -1.31 -6.09 -19.08
CA ARG A 132 -0.33 -7.18 -18.93
C ARG A 132 0.92 -6.95 -19.79
N ALA A 133 0.75 -6.57 -21.05
CA ALA A 133 1.86 -6.35 -21.98
C ALA A 133 2.79 -5.21 -21.51
N TYR A 134 2.23 -4.10 -21.02
CA TYR A 134 3.04 -3.02 -20.45
C TYR A 134 3.76 -3.47 -19.18
N ALA A 135 3.08 -4.21 -18.30
CA ALA A 135 3.68 -4.74 -17.08
C ALA A 135 4.87 -5.68 -17.38
N GLU A 136 4.74 -6.54 -18.39
CA GLU A 136 5.80 -7.42 -18.88
C GLU A 136 7.04 -6.63 -19.31
N GLU A 137 6.89 -5.58 -20.11
CA GLU A 137 8.01 -4.71 -20.54
C GLU A 137 8.71 -4.03 -19.36
N VAL A 138 7.95 -3.50 -18.40
CA VAL A 138 8.52 -2.86 -17.20
C VAL A 138 9.30 -3.86 -16.35
N VAL A 139 8.74 -5.05 -16.09
CA VAL A 139 9.41 -6.11 -15.32
C VAL A 139 10.64 -6.65 -16.06
N ASN A 140 10.55 -6.78 -17.38
CA ASN A 140 11.68 -7.18 -18.23
C ASN A 140 12.84 -6.18 -18.20
N ASN A 141 12.57 -4.89 -18.11
CA ASN A 141 13.62 -3.88 -18.03
C ASN A 141 14.39 -3.96 -16.69
N ALA A 142 13.73 -4.41 -15.62
CA ALA A 142 14.35 -4.65 -14.31
C ALA A 142 15.22 -5.94 -14.23
N ARG A 143 15.57 -6.58 -15.37
CA ARG A 143 16.34 -7.83 -15.46
C ARG A 143 17.69 -7.83 -14.74
N ALA A 144 18.30 -6.66 -14.50
CA ALA A 144 19.51 -6.57 -13.69
C ALA A 144 19.31 -7.09 -12.25
N PHE A 145 18.05 -7.12 -11.78
CA PHE A 145 17.67 -7.47 -10.42
C PHE A 145 16.64 -8.61 -10.36
N VAL A 146 16.15 -9.08 -11.50
CA VAL A 146 15.07 -10.09 -11.61
C VAL A 146 15.53 -11.27 -12.47
N ARG A 147 15.42 -12.49 -11.95
CA ARG A 147 15.73 -13.70 -12.71
C ARG A 147 14.70 -13.88 -13.83
N PRO A 148 15.10 -14.25 -15.06
CA PRO A 148 14.15 -14.40 -16.16
C PRO A 148 12.98 -15.35 -15.88
N ILE A 149 13.22 -16.41 -15.10
CA ILE A 149 12.20 -17.40 -14.70
C ILE A 149 11.09 -16.82 -13.80
N ASP A 150 11.35 -15.68 -13.15
CA ASP A 150 10.40 -15.07 -12.21
C ASP A 150 9.52 -13.98 -12.85
N ILE A 151 9.81 -13.57 -14.10
CA ILE A 151 9.11 -12.46 -14.77
C ILE A 151 7.60 -12.69 -14.83
N ASP A 152 7.17 -13.86 -15.33
CA ASP A 152 5.74 -14.17 -15.48
C ASP A 152 5.02 -14.15 -14.13
N ARG A 153 5.68 -14.61 -13.06
CA ARG A 153 5.13 -14.59 -11.70
C ARG A 153 5.01 -13.17 -11.16
N LEU A 154 5.96 -12.29 -11.43
CA LEU A 154 5.89 -10.88 -11.02
C LEU A 154 4.80 -10.13 -11.77
N VAL A 155 4.65 -10.39 -13.07
CA VAL A 155 3.54 -9.85 -13.87
C VAL A 155 2.22 -10.36 -13.33
N GLU A 156 2.12 -11.66 -13.03
CA GLU A 156 0.91 -12.24 -12.43
C GLU A 156 0.58 -11.58 -11.10
N LEU A 157 1.55 -11.39 -10.19
CA LEU A 157 1.33 -10.68 -8.94
C LEU A 157 0.77 -9.27 -9.17
N ARG A 158 1.27 -8.54 -10.18
CA ARG A 158 0.75 -7.21 -10.53
C ARG A 158 -0.70 -7.28 -11.05
N MET A 159 -1.01 -8.25 -11.92
CA MET A 159 -2.37 -8.45 -12.44
C MET A 159 -3.36 -8.91 -11.36
N GLN A 160 -2.90 -9.70 -10.39
CA GLN A 160 -3.70 -10.07 -9.22
C GLN A 160 -4.04 -8.83 -8.38
N ARG A 161 -3.06 -7.94 -8.13
CA ARG A 161 -3.30 -6.67 -7.44
C ARG A 161 -4.30 -5.77 -8.17
N GLN A 162 -4.26 -5.74 -9.50
CA GLN A 162 -5.19 -4.93 -10.31
C GLN A 162 -6.66 -5.30 -10.09
N LYS A 163 -6.96 -6.55 -9.71
CA LYS A 163 -8.34 -6.97 -9.39
C LYS A 163 -8.99 -6.13 -8.29
N ARG A 164 -8.20 -5.47 -7.44
CA ARG A 164 -8.68 -4.54 -6.41
C ARG A 164 -9.57 -3.43 -6.96
N LEU A 165 -9.36 -3.00 -8.21
CA LEU A 165 -10.18 -1.95 -8.84
C LEU A 165 -11.66 -2.34 -9.01
N ASN A 166 -11.97 -3.64 -8.98
CA ASN A 166 -13.32 -4.17 -9.11
C ASN A 166 -13.97 -4.51 -7.75
N ASP A 167 -13.26 -4.29 -6.65
CA ASP A 167 -13.77 -4.60 -5.32
C ASP A 167 -14.82 -3.54 -4.87
N PRO A 168 -16.03 -3.94 -4.47
CA PRO A 168 -17.06 -3.00 -4.01
C PRO A 168 -16.64 -2.13 -2.81
N GLY A 169 -15.83 -2.68 -1.90
CA GLY A 169 -15.30 -2.02 -0.72
C GLY A 169 -14.04 -1.20 -0.96
N PHE A 170 -13.49 -1.20 -2.18
CA PHE A 170 -12.51 -0.20 -2.60
C PHE A 170 -13.26 1.05 -3.05
N GLU A 171 -13.00 2.18 -2.40
CA GLU A 171 -13.60 3.49 -2.69
C GLU A 171 -12.92 4.21 -3.86
N GLY A 172 -11.66 3.90 -4.13
CA GLY A 172 -11.03 4.27 -5.40
C GLY A 172 -9.54 4.58 -5.35
N LEU A 173 -8.98 4.75 -6.55
CA LEU A 173 -7.60 5.16 -6.78
C LEU A 173 -7.56 6.57 -7.37
N THR A 174 -6.80 7.47 -6.75
CA THR A 174 -6.40 8.75 -7.36
C THR A 174 -4.93 8.64 -7.79
N ALA A 175 -4.68 8.56 -9.09
CA ALA A 175 -3.35 8.44 -9.66
C ALA A 175 -2.90 9.78 -10.26
N VAL A 176 -1.84 10.36 -9.71
CA VAL A 176 -1.11 11.49 -10.30
C VAL A 176 0.09 10.93 -11.04
N MET A 177 0.14 11.11 -12.35
CA MET A 177 1.24 10.63 -13.18
C MET A 177 1.87 11.77 -13.97
N THR A 178 3.17 11.75 -14.21
CA THR A 178 3.81 12.77 -15.07
C THR A 178 3.45 12.57 -16.54
N GLU A 179 3.44 13.65 -17.32
CA GLU A 179 3.24 13.57 -18.76
C GLU A 179 4.27 12.64 -19.45
N ASP A 180 5.47 12.50 -18.89
CA ASP A 180 6.50 11.58 -19.38
C ASP A 180 6.05 10.13 -19.47
N VAL A 181 5.17 9.67 -18.57
CA VAL A 181 4.71 8.27 -18.60
C VAL A 181 3.81 7.99 -19.81
N LEU A 182 3.23 9.03 -20.41
CA LEU A 182 2.39 8.92 -21.60
C LEU A 182 3.22 8.89 -22.89
N ARG A 183 4.37 9.57 -22.90
CA ARG A 183 5.17 9.82 -24.10
C ARG A 183 6.39 8.89 -24.24
N ARG A 184 6.86 8.31 -23.14
CA ARG A 184 7.97 7.35 -23.16
C ARG A 184 7.50 6.03 -23.76
N VAL A 185 8.14 5.61 -24.86
CA VAL A 185 7.82 4.32 -25.49
C VAL A 185 8.30 3.19 -24.58
N VAL A 186 7.35 2.43 -24.04
CA VAL A 186 7.59 1.16 -23.34
C VAL A 186 7.20 0.02 -24.28
N GLY A 187 8.17 -0.84 -24.61
CA GLY A 187 8.02 -1.87 -25.64
C GLY A 187 7.91 -1.27 -27.04
N SER A 188 6.68 -1.04 -27.53
CA SER A 188 6.43 -0.57 -28.90
C SER A 188 5.33 0.50 -28.96
N PRO A 189 5.25 1.30 -30.04
CA PRO A 189 4.16 2.25 -30.26
C PRO A 189 2.75 1.62 -30.17
N ALA A 190 2.57 0.43 -30.74
CA ALA A 190 1.29 -0.28 -30.70
C ALA A 190 0.90 -0.70 -29.27
N LEU A 191 1.87 -1.13 -28.46
CA LEU A 191 1.66 -1.46 -27.05
C LEU A 191 1.28 -0.19 -26.26
N MET A 192 2.02 0.90 -26.45
CA MET A 192 1.70 2.19 -25.81
C MET A 192 0.30 2.66 -26.16
N ARG A 193 -0.10 2.57 -27.43
CA ARG A 193 -1.47 2.89 -27.84
C ARG A 193 -2.51 2.07 -27.09
N ALA A 194 -2.36 0.76 -27.03
CA ALA A 194 -3.27 -0.12 -26.30
C ALA A 194 -3.30 0.20 -24.79
N GLN A 195 -2.14 0.53 -24.21
CA GLN A 195 -2.04 0.94 -22.82
C GLN A 195 -2.76 2.27 -22.53
N LEU A 196 -2.63 3.27 -23.40
CA LEU A 196 -3.31 4.56 -23.23
C LEU A 196 -4.82 4.44 -23.45
N GLN A 197 -5.24 3.61 -24.42
CA GLN A 197 -6.65 3.26 -24.59
C GLN A 197 -7.21 2.62 -23.32
N HIS A 198 -6.47 1.70 -22.70
CA HIS A 198 -6.87 1.06 -21.44
C HIS A 198 -7.03 2.06 -20.29
N LEU A 199 -6.20 3.11 -20.20
CA LEU A 199 -6.38 4.17 -19.19
C LEU A 199 -7.72 4.89 -19.36
N ASN A 200 -8.12 5.18 -20.60
CA ASN A 200 -9.41 5.82 -20.91
C ASN A 200 -10.60 4.91 -20.54
N GLU A 201 -10.47 3.60 -20.71
CA GLU A 201 -11.49 2.61 -20.33
C GLU A 201 -11.60 2.48 -18.81
N VAL A 202 -10.49 2.29 -18.10
CA VAL A 202 -10.49 2.10 -16.65
C VAL A 202 -10.96 3.35 -15.89
N ALA A 203 -10.60 4.55 -16.35
CA ALA A 203 -11.09 5.79 -15.75
C ALA A 203 -12.61 5.99 -15.91
N ARG A 204 -13.24 5.28 -16.84
CA ARG A 204 -14.70 5.32 -17.04
C ARG A 204 -15.43 4.25 -16.24
N ASP A 205 -14.87 3.05 -16.20
CA ASP A 205 -15.59 1.86 -15.74
C ASP A 205 -15.27 1.48 -14.28
N ALA A 206 -14.16 1.98 -13.73
CA ALA A 206 -13.74 1.73 -12.35
C ALA A 206 -13.70 3.02 -11.52
N LYS A 207 -13.55 2.88 -10.20
CA LYS A 207 -13.37 4.01 -9.26
C LYS A 207 -11.94 4.55 -9.35
N VAL A 208 -11.57 5.10 -10.51
CA VAL A 208 -10.23 5.61 -10.80
C VAL A 208 -10.30 7.05 -11.27
N THR A 209 -9.52 7.92 -10.63
CA THR A 209 -9.31 9.30 -11.06
C THR A 209 -7.85 9.48 -11.48
N ILE A 210 -7.63 9.89 -12.73
CA ILE A 210 -6.29 10.11 -13.28
C ILE A 210 -6.04 11.60 -13.41
N HIS A 211 -4.90 12.05 -12.89
CA HIS A 211 -4.35 13.39 -13.05
C HIS A 211 -3.00 13.31 -13.75
N ILE A 212 -2.80 14.12 -14.78
CA ILE A 212 -1.50 14.26 -15.43
C ILE A 212 -0.81 15.52 -14.94
N TYR A 213 0.41 15.37 -14.41
CA TYR A 213 1.31 16.46 -14.10
C TYR A 213 1.99 16.89 -15.41
N PRO A 214 1.56 18.02 -16.02
CA PRO A 214 2.00 18.40 -17.36
C PRO A 214 3.43 18.95 -17.35
N HIS A 215 4.13 18.91 -18.48
CA HIS A 215 5.48 19.50 -18.58
C HIS A 215 5.50 21.00 -18.25
N THR A 216 4.41 21.71 -18.53
CA THR A 216 4.23 23.14 -18.22
C THR A 216 4.14 23.43 -16.72
N ALA A 217 3.87 22.42 -15.89
CA ALA A 217 3.82 22.59 -14.45
C ALA A 217 5.22 22.73 -13.84
N GLY A 218 6.32 22.52 -14.56
CA GLY A 218 7.68 22.77 -14.07
C GLY A 218 8.23 21.64 -13.18
N ALA A 219 9.09 21.99 -12.22
CA ALA A 219 9.82 21.01 -11.41
C ALA A 219 8.89 20.12 -10.55
N LEU A 220 9.17 18.82 -10.52
CA LEU A 220 8.44 17.84 -9.71
C LEU A 220 8.60 18.13 -8.21
N PRO A 221 7.54 17.93 -7.40
CA PRO A 221 7.60 18.15 -5.94
C PRO A 221 8.37 17.06 -5.19
N GLY A 222 8.64 15.92 -5.84
CA GLY A 222 9.40 14.80 -5.30
C GLY A 222 9.99 13.95 -6.43
N ALA A 223 10.92 13.05 -6.08
CA ALA A 223 11.67 12.24 -7.03
C ALA A 223 11.46 10.72 -6.85
N ASP A 224 10.58 10.31 -5.94
CA ASP A 224 10.26 8.90 -5.68
C ASP A 224 8.81 8.61 -6.07
N ASN A 225 8.51 7.37 -6.46
CA ASN A 225 7.13 6.93 -6.63
C ASN A 225 6.56 6.68 -5.24
N LEU A 226 5.28 7.00 -5.04
CA LEU A 226 4.63 6.74 -3.77
C LEU A 226 3.19 6.29 -3.95
N VAL A 227 2.69 5.53 -2.98
CA VAL A 227 1.29 5.18 -2.82
C VAL A 227 0.90 5.37 -1.37
N ILE A 228 -0.10 6.23 -1.13
CA ILE A 228 -0.71 6.48 0.18
C ILE A 228 -1.99 5.68 0.26
N PHE A 229 -2.12 4.86 1.30
CA PHE A 229 -3.27 4.02 1.59
C PHE A 229 -4.03 4.57 2.80
N THR A 230 -5.36 4.58 2.70
CA THR A 230 -6.24 4.83 3.84
C THR A 230 -7.10 3.60 4.10
N PHE A 231 -7.58 3.45 5.33
CA PHE A 231 -8.29 2.25 5.80
C PHE A 231 -9.66 2.63 6.39
N PRO A 232 -10.58 1.67 6.56
CA PRO A 232 -11.94 1.95 7.02
C PRO A 232 -12.05 2.66 8.37
N HIS A 233 -11.04 2.54 9.23
CA HIS A 233 -11.06 3.08 10.59
C HIS A 233 -10.03 4.20 10.75
N GLU A 234 -10.43 5.34 11.29
CA GLU A 234 -9.52 6.49 11.49
C GLU A 234 -8.29 6.12 12.34
N ASP A 235 -8.46 5.24 13.33
CA ASP A 235 -7.38 4.74 14.19
C ASP A 235 -6.32 3.91 13.44
N ASP A 236 -6.61 3.44 12.22
CA ASP A 236 -5.64 2.75 11.38
C ASP A 236 -4.57 3.68 10.82
N GLY A 237 -4.83 4.99 10.78
CA GLY A 237 -3.95 5.97 10.16
C GLY A 237 -3.78 5.74 8.66
N GLU A 238 -2.74 6.37 8.09
CA GLU A 238 -2.34 6.17 6.69
C GLU A 238 -1.09 5.30 6.62
N ALA A 239 -0.98 4.50 5.56
CA ALA A 239 0.26 3.82 5.22
C ALA A 239 0.81 4.35 3.90
N VAL A 240 2.13 4.54 3.81
CA VAL A 240 2.78 5.02 2.61
C VAL A 240 3.81 4.00 2.14
N PHE A 241 3.66 3.55 0.91
CA PHE A 241 4.71 2.87 0.17
C PHE A 241 5.49 3.91 -0.64
N VAL A 242 6.82 3.89 -0.54
CA VAL A 242 7.71 4.70 -1.36
C VAL A 242 8.63 3.76 -2.12
N ASP A 243 8.75 3.95 -3.42
CA ASP A 243 9.63 3.17 -4.27
C ASP A 243 10.67 4.08 -4.94
N SER A 244 11.93 3.74 -4.74
CA SER A 244 13.06 4.41 -5.36
C SER A 244 14.01 3.38 -5.97
N ASP A 245 14.91 3.84 -6.85
CA ASP A 245 15.83 2.98 -7.61
C ASP A 245 16.65 2.01 -6.74
N THR A 246 16.87 2.35 -5.47
CA THR A 246 17.73 1.57 -4.57
C THR A 246 16.95 0.75 -3.55
N ALA A 247 15.78 1.22 -3.12
CA ALA A 247 15.02 0.55 -2.07
C ALA A 247 13.57 1.06 -2.01
N SER A 248 12.65 0.11 -1.91
CA SER A 248 11.29 0.39 -1.51
C SER A 248 11.15 0.43 0.03
N ARG A 249 10.28 1.30 0.54
CA ARG A 249 10.03 1.51 1.98
C ARG A 249 8.53 1.57 2.27
N ILE A 250 8.17 1.21 3.50
CA ILE A 250 6.81 1.34 4.03
C ILE A 250 6.86 2.19 5.32
N TYR A 251 5.96 3.14 5.42
CA TYR A 251 5.66 3.90 6.64
C TYR A 251 4.21 3.67 7.02
N GLU A 252 3.90 3.44 8.30
CA GLU A 252 2.53 3.15 8.79
C GLU A 252 2.15 3.97 10.01
N HIS A 253 3.13 4.39 10.81
CA HIS A 253 2.89 5.15 12.05
C HIS A 253 3.84 6.34 12.19
N GLU A 254 4.82 6.46 11.30
CA GLU A 254 5.85 7.49 11.32
C GLU A 254 5.28 8.81 10.80
N ARG A 255 4.93 9.72 11.71
CA ARG A 255 4.27 11.01 11.40
C ARG A 255 5.04 11.85 10.38
N ASP A 256 6.36 11.97 10.53
CA ASP A 256 7.15 12.86 9.67
C ASP A 256 7.25 12.34 8.22
N PRO A 257 7.64 11.07 7.96
CA PRO A 257 7.62 10.52 6.60
C PRO A 257 6.24 10.55 5.93
N ILE A 258 5.19 10.18 6.67
CA ILE A 258 3.81 10.17 6.13
C ILE A 258 3.39 11.60 5.75
N ARG A 259 3.64 12.58 6.62
CA ARG A 259 3.35 14.00 6.33
C ARG A 259 4.12 14.50 5.11
N GLN A 260 5.39 14.15 4.97
CA GLN A 260 6.21 14.55 3.82
C GLN A 260 5.70 13.96 2.50
N CYS A 261 5.33 12.68 2.50
CA CYS A 261 4.78 12.02 1.31
C CYS A 261 3.41 12.59 0.94
N THR A 262 2.56 12.86 1.94
CA THR A 262 1.25 13.49 1.73
C THR A 262 1.39 14.89 1.13
N TYR A 263 2.30 15.71 1.68
CA TYR A 263 2.62 17.02 1.11
C TYR A 263 3.10 16.91 -0.34
N THR A 264 3.96 15.92 -0.64
CA THR A 264 4.47 15.69 -2.00
C THR A 264 3.34 15.35 -2.96
N PHE A 265 2.43 14.45 -2.58
CA PHE A 265 1.26 14.10 -3.36
C PHE A 265 0.34 15.31 -3.58
N ASP A 266 0.00 16.03 -2.52
CA ASP A 266 -0.92 17.18 -2.60
C ASP A 266 -0.33 18.30 -3.46
N ALA A 267 0.97 18.55 -3.36
CA ALA A 267 1.68 19.51 -4.21
C ALA A 267 1.71 19.09 -5.68
N ALA A 268 1.82 17.79 -5.97
CA ALA A 268 1.75 17.25 -7.33
C ALA A 268 0.33 17.40 -7.90
N LEU A 269 -0.67 17.02 -7.13
CA LEU A 269 -2.08 17.10 -7.51
C LEU A 269 -2.50 18.55 -7.81
N ALA A 270 -2.11 19.50 -6.95
CA ALA A 270 -2.47 20.91 -7.11
C ALA A 270 -1.94 21.57 -8.41
N ARG A 271 -0.92 20.97 -9.03
CA ARG A 271 -0.30 21.45 -10.28
C ARG A 271 -0.60 20.55 -11.47
N SER A 272 -1.36 19.48 -11.26
CA SER A 272 -1.76 18.57 -12.31
C SER A 272 -2.98 19.09 -13.04
N LEU A 273 -3.18 18.63 -14.27
CA LEU A 273 -4.39 18.89 -15.02
C LEU A 273 -5.61 18.34 -14.26
N PRO A 274 -6.78 19.00 -14.34
CA PRO A 274 -8.04 18.41 -13.91
C PRO A 274 -8.27 17.05 -14.57
N ALA A 275 -9.05 16.17 -13.93
CA ALA A 275 -9.23 14.79 -14.40
C ALA A 275 -9.73 14.70 -15.85
N ARG A 276 -10.66 15.58 -16.25
CA ARG A 276 -11.15 15.64 -17.63
C ARG A 276 -10.05 16.02 -18.63
N GLU A 277 -9.30 17.09 -18.34
CA GLU A 277 -8.21 17.55 -19.20
C GLU A 277 -7.05 16.53 -19.27
N SER A 278 -6.86 15.78 -18.18
CA SER A 278 -5.93 14.65 -18.14
C SER A 278 -6.34 13.55 -19.13
N LEU A 279 -7.62 13.19 -19.19
CA LEU A 279 -8.13 12.22 -20.17
C LEU A 279 -8.08 12.76 -21.60
N ASP A 280 -8.34 14.06 -21.80
CA ASP A 280 -8.20 14.70 -23.10
C ASP A 280 -6.74 14.63 -23.60
N LEU A 281 -5.76 14.86 -22.71
CA LEU A 281 -4.34 14.71 -23.02
C LEU A 281 -3.97 13.25 -23.32
N ILE A 282 -4.44 12.29 -22.51
CA ILE A 282 -4.22 10.85 -22.76
C ILE A 282 -4.73 10.45 -24.14
N ALA A 283 -5.97 10.84 -24.48
CA ALA A 283 -6.56 10.55 -25.79
C ALA A 283 -5.86 11.26 -26.96
N ALA A 284 -5.28 12.45 -26.72
CA ALA A 284 -4.47 13.14 -27.71
C ALA A 284 -3.15 12.39 -27.98
N VAL A 285 -2.42 12.02 -26.93
CA VAL A 285 -1.15 11.29 -27.03
C VAL A 285 -1.37 9.88 -27.61
N GLU A 286 -2.47 9.20 -27.26
CA GLU A 286 -2.85 7.91 -27.85
C GLU A 286 -2.86 7.95 -29.39
N LYS A 287 -3.37 9.03 -29.99
CA LYS A 287 -3.43 9.20 -31.46
C LYS A 287 -2.07 9.47 -32.10
N GLU A 288 -1.08 9.89 -31.33
CA GLU A 288 0.30 10.07 -31.81
C GLU A 288 0.98 8.72 -32.07
N TYR A 289 0.59 7.67 -31.33
CA TYR A 289 1.04 6.30 -31.54
C TYR A 289 0.26 5.64 -32.69
N ARG A 290 0.84 5.64 -33.90
CA ARG A 290 0.24 5.05 -35.11
C ARG A 290 0.38 3.54 -35.15
#